data_AF-A0A7C6Y234-F1
#
_entry.id   AF-A0A7C6Y234-F1
#
_cell.length_a   1.000
_cell.length_b   1.000
_cell.length_c   1.000
_cell.angle_alpha   90.00
_cell.angle_beta   90.00
_cell.angle_gamma   90.00
#
_symmetry.space_group_name_H-M   'P 1'
#
loop_
_entity.id
_entity.type
_entity.pdbx_description
1 polymer ?
#
loop_
_entity_poly.entity_id
_entity_poly.type
_entity_poly.pdbx_seq_one_letter_code
_entity_poly.pdbx_strand_id
1 'polypeptide(L)'
;MAEQNTYNEWPLEEDEKFEAFLELFRQYLEIPKTRVVNYKRVAEIKQAYDAICKAVLAESPDAKIEWGKSALDTGAAYIRVETDCLIVHDIRAFTEAIQYADNFEIFPLIDGNLRMGFMFNKFLIDV
;
A
#
# COMPACT_ATOMS: atom_id res chain seq x y z
N MET A 1 -5.95 -26.25 -36.78
CA MET A 1 -5.06 -26.87 -35.77
C MET A 1 -5.26 -26.06 -34.50
N ALA A 2 -6.02 -26.58 -33.55
CA ALA A 2 -6.27 -25.91 -32.28
C ALA A 2 -5.25 -26.43 -31.26
N GLU A 3 -4.39 -25.55 -30.75
CA GLU A 3 -3.50 -25.88 -29.64
C GLU A 3 -4.36 -26.13 -28.39
N GLN A 4 -4.35 -27.37 -27.91
CA GLN A 4 -4.89 -27.72 -26.62
C GLN A 4 -3.96 -27.13 -25.55
N ASN A 5 -4.46 -26.09 -24.89
CA ASN A 5 -3.80 -25.46 -23.77
C ASN A 5 -3.99 -26.37 -22.55
N THR A 6 -3.08 -27.33 -22.34
CA THR A 6 -3.09 -28.20 -21.16
C THR A 6 -2.50 -27.44 -19.98
N TYR A 7 -3.32 -26.59 -19.35
CA TYR A 7 -3.07 -26.25 -17.95
C TYR A 7 -3.25 -27.54 -17.17
N ASN A 8 -2.17 -28.03 -16.54
CA ASN A 8 -2.21 -29.21 -15.67
C ASN A 8 -3.24 -28.96 -14.56
N GLU A 9 -4.44 -29.53 -14.72
CA GLU A 9 -5.46 -29.52 -13.70
C GLU A 9 -4.96 -30.34 -12.51
N TRP A 10 -5.00 -29.73 -11.32
CA TRP A 10 -4.68 -30.44 -10.09
C TRP A 10 -5.78 -31.49 -9.83
N PRO A 11 -5.43 -32.75 -9.54
CA PRO A 11 -6.37 -33.88 -9.40
C PRO A 11 -7.18 -33.86 -8.09
N LEU A 12 -7.18 -32.75 -7.37
CA LEU A 12 -7.83 -32.56 -6.08
C LEU A 12 -9.20 -31.88 -6.26
N GLU A 13 -10.12 -32.06 -5.32
CA GLU A 13 -11.34 -31.23 -5.25
C GLU A 13 -10.98 -29.77 -4.88
N GLU A 14 -11.86 -28.79 -5.13
CA GLU A 14 -11.54 -27.36 -4.89
C GLU A 14 -11.13 -27.06 -3.45
N ASP A 15 -11.82 -27.67 -2.46
CA ASP A 15 -11.48 -27.53 -1.05
C ASP A 15 -10.11 -28.14 -0.73
N GLU A 16 -9.77 -29.29 -1.32
CA GLU A 16 -8.47 -29.94 -1.15
C GLU A 16 -7.33 -29.14 -1.80
N LYS A 17 -7.58 -28.48 -2.94
CA LYS A 17 -6.62 -27.54 -3.55
C LYS A 17 -6.39 -26.33 -2.64
N PHE A 18 -7.45 -25.81 -2.03
CA PHE A 18 -7.36 -24.67 -1.14
C PHE A 18 -6.60 -25.00 0.14
N GLU A 19 -6.85 -26.16 0.75
CA GLU A 19 -6.10 -26.63 1.91
C GLU A 19 -4.61 -26.89 1.59
N ALA A 20 -4.32 -27.52 0.44
CA ALA A 20 -2.93 -27.70 -0.01
C ALA A 20 -2.21 -26.36 -0.25
N PHE A 21 -2.93 -25.36 -0.76
CA PHE A 21 -2.44 -23.99 -0.89
C PHE A 21 -2.16 -23.37 0.49
N LEU A 22 -3.08 -23.48 1.45
CA LEU A 22 -2.87 -22.96 2.81
C LEU A 22 -1.67 -23.61 3.51
N GLU A 23 -1.46 -24.91 3.34
CA GLU A 23 -0.32 -25.62 3.92
C GLU A 23 1.02 -25.14 3.36
N LEU A 24 1.07 -24.81 2.05
CA LEU A 24 2.24 -24.19 1.45
C LEU A 24 2.55 -22.85 2.12
N PHE A 25 1.54 -21.99 2.35
CA PHE A 25 1.73 -20.72 3.04
C PHE A 25 2.15 -20.89 4.50
N ARG A 26 1.62 -21.89 5.22
CA ARG A 26 2.00 -22.17 6.61
C ARG A 26 3.51 -22.40 6.73
N GLN A 27 4.09 -23.20 5.83
CA GLN A 27 5.53 -23.47 5.82
C GLN A 27 6.36 -22.21 5.56
N TYR A 28 5.90 -21.28 4.72
CA TYR A 28 6.56 -19.99 4.49
C TYR A 28 6.42 -19.00 5.65
N LEU A 29 5.30 -19.07 6.39
CA LEU A 29 5.00 -18.15 7.51
C LEU A 29 5.67 -18.57 8.83
N GLU A 30 5.98 -19.85 8.99
CA GLU A 30 6.66 -20.37 10.19
C GLU A 30 8.16 -20.03 10.26
N ILE A 31 8.74 -19.52 9.17
CA ILE A 31 10.16 -19.13 9.13
C ILE A 31 10.31 -17.80 9.89
N PRO A 32 11.06 -17.76 11.01
CA PRO A 32 11.31 -16.52 11.73
C PRO A 32 12.06 -15.53 10.83
N LYS A 33 11.47 -14.35 10.62
CA LYS A 33 12.07 -13.29 9.80
C LYS A 33 12.66 -12.21 10.70
N THR A 34 13.96 -11.98 10.56
CA THR A 34 14.58 -10.76 11.09
C THR A 34 14.32 -9.65 10.09
N ARG A 35 13.82 -8.51 10.56
CA ARG A 35 13.51 -7.37 9.70
C ARG A 35 14.29 -6.14 10.09
N VAL A 36 14.77 -5.43 9.09
CA VAL A 36 15.46 -4.15 9.24
C VAL A 36 14.74 -3.06 8.46
N VAL A 37 14.96 -1.81 8.88
CA VAL A 37 14.42 -0.65 8.18
C VAL A 37 15.11 -0.48 6.84
N ASN A 38 14.31 -0.37 5.78
CA ASN A 38 14.79 -0.02 4.46
C ASN A 38 14.92 1.51 4.35
N TYR A 39 16.11 2.04 4.64
CA TYR A 39 16.34 3.49 4.66
C TYR A 39 16.16 4.17 3.30
N LYS A 40 16.34 3.46 2.18
CA LYS A 40 15.97 3.99 0.86
C LYS A 40 14.46 4.27 0.82
N ARG A 41 13.65 3.32 1.30
CA ARG A 41 12.19 3.46 1.35
C ARG A 41 11.74 4.56 2.31
N VAL A 42 12.45 4.75 3.43
CA VAL A 42 12.21 5.87 4.35
C VAL A 42 12.37 7.22 3.64
N ALA A 43 13.41 7.39 2.83
CA ALA A 43 13.65 8.64 2.08
C ALA A 43 12.52 8.90 1.06
N GLU A 44 12.07 7.87 0.35
CA GLU A 44 10.96 7.94 -0.60
C GLU A 44 9.65 8.33 0.09
N ILE A 45 9.32 7.70 1.23
CA ILE A 45 8.15 8.04 2.06
C ILE A 45 8.22 9.48 2.52
N LYS A 46 9.39 9.93 2.98
CA LYS A 46 9.57 11.33 3.42
C LYS A 46 9.33 12.32 2.28
N GLN A 47 9.86 12.05 1.09
CA GLN A 47 9.62 12.89 -0.08
C GLN A 47 8.13 12.95 -0.44
N ALA A 48 7.45 11.80 -0.43
CA ALA A 48 6.01 11.74 -0.66
C ALA A 48 5.24 12.53 0.40
N TYR A 49 5.56 12.34 1.67
CA TYR A 49 4.93 13.05 2.79
C TYR A 49 5.06 14.57 2.66
N ASP A 50 6.28 15.08 2.43
CA ASP A 50 6.53 16.51 2.32
C ASP A 50 5.74 17.12 1.15
N ALA A 51 5.66 16.40 0.02
CA ALA A 51 4.95 16.84 -1.17
C ALA A 51 3.41 16.75 -1.02
N ILE A 52 2.89 15.70 -0.39
CA ILE A 52 1.47 15.57 -0.02
C ILE A 52 1.06 16.69 0.93
N CYS A 53 1.85 16.95 1.98
CA CYS A 53 1.60 18.06 2.90
C CYS A 53 1.49 19.38 2.16
N LYS A 54 2.44 19.66 1.26
CA LYS A 54 2.43 20.89 0.47
C LYS A 54 1.18 21.02 -0.41
N ALA A 55 0.77 19.94 -1.07
CA ALA A 55 -0.37 19.95 -1.98
C ALA A 55 -1.71 20.09 -1.24
N VAL A 56 -1.87 19.38 -0.12
CA VAL A 56 -3.14 19.35 0.62
C VAL A 56 -3.31 20.58 1.50
N LEU A 57 -2.29 20.95 2.28
CA LEU A 57 -2.40 22.04 3.26
C LEU A 57 -2.50 23.43 2.62
N ALA A 58 -2.17 23.56 1.33
CA ALA A 58 -2.40 24.79 0.59
C ALA A 58 -3.91 25.10 0.43
N GLU A 59 -4.73 24.05 0.29
CA GLU A 59 -6.16 24.16 -0.02
C GLU A 59 -7.05 23.85 1.19
N SER A 60 -6.61 22.91 2.04
CA SER A 60 -7.30 22.54 3.28
C SER A 60 -6.30 22.56 4.45
N PRO A 61 -6.06 23.74 5.06
CA PRO A 61 -5.08 23.91 6.14
C PRO A 61 -5.35 23.06 7.39
N ASP A 62 -6.62 22.68 7.59
CA ASP A 62 -7.08 21.88 8.73
C ASP A 62 -7.04 20.36 8.44
N ALA A 63 -6.53 19.96 7.27
CA ALA A 63 -6.38 18.55 6.91
C ALA A 63 -5.53 17.80 7.93
N LYS A 64 -5.99 16.61 8.32
CA LYS A 64 -5.26 15.72 9.23
C LYS A 64 -4.38 14.80 8.40
N ILE A 65 -3.07 14.89 8.60
CA ILE A 65 -2.10 14.06 7.91
C ILE A 65 -1.38 13.20 8.95
N GLU A 66 -1.50 11.89 8.82
CA GLU A 66 -0.89 10.90 9.69
C GLU A 66 0.01 9.96 8.88
N TRP A 67 1.02 9.42 9.52
CA TRP A 67 1.87 8.38 8.94
C TRP A 67 2.15 7.31 9.97
N GLY A 68 2.42 6.09 9.52
CA GLY A 68 2.64 4.99 10.43
C GLY A 68 3.02 3.70 9.73
N LYS A 69 3.16 2.65 10.54
CA LYS A 69 3.32 1.29 10.05
C LYS A 69 1.94 0.65 9.87
N SER A 70 1.77 -0.11 8.78
CA SER A 70 0.55 -0.88 8.57
C SER A 70 0.38 -1.93 9.67
N ALA A 71 -0.82 -2.00 10.25
CA ALA A 71 -1.17 -3.07 11.18
C ALA A 71 -1.42 -4.41 10.47
N LEU A 72 -1.80 -4.37 9.19
CA LEU A 72 -2.14 -5.55 8.38
C LEU A 72 -0.90 -6.16 7.72
N ASP A 73 0.07 -5.32 7.33
CA ASP A 73 1.34 -5.78 6.77
C ASP A 73 2.47 -5.31 7.68
N THR A 74 3.11 -6.29 8.31
CA THR A 74 4.25 -6.08 9.21
C THR A 74 5.47 -5.46 8.51
N GLY A 75 5.46 -5.29 7.18
CA GLY A 75 6.54 -4.69 6.38
C GLY A 75 6.18 -3.39 5.66
N ALA A 76 4.94 -2.93 5.74
CA ALA A 76 4.49 -1.73 5.03
C ALA A 76 4.33 -0.51 5.95
N ALA A 77 4.47 0.67 5.36
CA ALA A 77 4.11 1.95 5.96
C ALA A 77 2.95 2.59 5.20
N TYR A 78 2.32 3.58 5.81
CA TYR A 78 1.26 4.36 5.19
C TYR A 78 1.42 5.86 5.48
N ILE A 79 0.85 6.67 4.58
CA ILE A 79 0.44 8.05 4.85
C ILE A 79 -1.08 8.08 4.68
N ARG A 80 -1.77 8.74 5.61
CA ARG A 80 -3.22 8.93 5.59
C ARG A 80 -3.48 10.42 5.65
N VAL A 81 -4.38 10.88 4.80
CA VAL A 81 -4.88 12.26 4.82
C VAL A 81 -6.38 12.23 5.00
N GLU A 82 -6.91 13.04 5.90
CA GLU A 82 -8.34 13.35 6.00
C GLU A 82 -8.54 14.85 5.80
N THR A 83 -9.43 15.20 4.88
CA THR A 83 -9.70 16.59 4.50
C THR A 83 -11.13 16.71 3.98
N ASP A 84 -11.69 17.90 3.96
CA ASP A 84 -13.00 18.20 3.36
C ASP A 84 -12.93 18.35 1.84
N CYS A 85 -11.76 18.71 1.30
CA CYS A 85 -11.58 19.00 -0.12
C CYS A 85 -10.16 18.66 -0.61
N LEU A 86 -10.06 18.20 -1.84
CA LEU A 86 -8.78 18.03 -2.55
C LEU A 86 -8.86 18.78 -3.88
N ILE A 87 -8.01 19.79 -4.03
CA ILE A 87 -7.80 20.48 -5.31
C ILE A 87 -6.33 20.31 -5.70
N VAL A 88 -6.11 19.70 -6.87
CA VAL A 88 -4.77 19.51 -7.41
C VAL A 88 -4.56 20.48 -8.56
N HIS A 89 -3.85 21.59 -8.30
CA HIS A 89 -3.56 22.61 -9.30
C HIS A 89 -2.44 22.20 -10.28
N ASP A 90 -1.45 21.45 -9.79
CA ASP A 90 -0.36 20.90 -10.61
C ASP A 90 -0.38 19.38 -10.51
N ILE A 91 -1.04 18.76 -11.49
CA ILE A 91 -1.17 17.30 -11.55
C ILE A 91 0.18 16.59 -11.73
N ARG A 92 1.18 17.23 -12.33
CA ARG A 92 2.50 16.64 -12.50
C ARG A 92 3.22 16.59 -11.17
N ALA A 93 3.26 17.71 -10.45
CA ALA A 93 3.84 17.77 -9.12
C ALA A 93 3.15 16.79 -8.15
N PHE A 94 1.82 16.67 -8.22
CA PHE A 94 1.10 15.69 -7.42
C PHE A 94 1.45 14.25 -7.82
N THR A 95 1.51 13.93 -9.12
CA THR A 95 1.89 12.58 -9.58
C THR A 95 3.32 12.24 -9.16
N GLU A 96 4.26 13.18 -9.27
CA GLU A 96 5.63 13.02 -8.81
C GLU A 96 5.72 12.85 -7.29
N ALA A 97 4.83 13.48 -6.52
CA ALA A 97 4.74 13.30 -5.07
C ALA A 97 4.31 11.88 -4.70
N ILE A 98 3.32 11.34 -5.41
CA ILE A 98 2.69 10.05 -5.07
C ILE A 98 3.33 8.86 -5.80
N GLN A 99 4.23 9.09 -6.76
CA GLN A 99 4.86 8.02 -7.57
C GLN A 99 5.58 6.96 -6.74
N TYR A 100 5.97 7.32 -5.51
CA TYR A 100 6.63 6.41 -4.60
C TYR A 100 5.66 5.46 -3.88
N ALA A 101 4.37 5.77 -3.83
CA ALA A 101 3.38 4.90 -3.22
C ALA A 101 3.14 3.67 -4.10
N ASP A 102 3.09 2.49 -3.48
CA ASP A 102 2.72 1.25 -4.18
C ASP A 102 1.22 1.16 -4.43
N ASN A 103 0.44 1.87 -3.60
CA ASN A 103 -1.01 1.98 -3.75
C ASN A 103 -1.47 3.37 -3.30
N PHE A 104 -2.49 3.87 -3.99
CA PHE A 104 -3.14 5.13 -3.68
C PHE A 104 -4.66 4.94 -3.77
N GLU A 105 -5.36 5.32 -2.70
CA GLU A 105 -6.80 5.15 -2.60
C GLU A 105 -7.44 6.42 -2.04
N ILE A 106 -8.66 6.71 -2.51
CA ILE A 106 -9.50 7.80 -1.99
C ILE A 106 -10.88 7.24 -1.68
N PHE A 107 -11.39 7.55 -0.49
CA PHE A 107 -12.72 7.16 -0.06
C PHE A 107 -13.46 8.35 0.56
N PRO A 108 -14.75 8.54 0.26
CA PRO A 108 -15.57 9.47 1.03
C PRO A 108 -15.80 8.93 2.45
N LEU A 109 -15.89 9.83 3.41
CA LEU A 109 -16.27 9.56 4.79
C LEU A 109 -17.70 10.06 5.03
N ILE A 110 -18.37 9.47 6.02
CA ILE A 110 -19.77 9.80 6.37
C ILE A 110 -19.96 11.18 6.99
N ASP A 111 -18.87 11.79 7.45
CA ASP A 111 -18.83 13.12 8.08
C ASP A 111 -18.66 14.26 7.08
N GLY A 112 -18.69 13.95 5.77
CA GLY A 112 -18.49 14.92 4.69
C GLY A 112 -17.02 15.13 4.32
N ASN A 113 -16.08 14.49 5.00
CA ASN A 113 -14.67 14.49 4.62
C ASN A 113 -14.37 13.40 3.58
N LEU A 114 -13.15 13.44 3.03
CA LEU A 114 -12.54 12.38 2.25
C LEU A 114 -11.28 11.88 2.96
N ARG A 115 -11.00 10.59 2.81
CA ARG A 115 -9.77 9.96 3.28
C ARG A 115 -8.95 9.50 2.09
N MET A 116 -7.68 9.89 2.06
CA MET A 116 -6.68 9.38 1.14
C MET A 116 -5.72 8.45 1.87
N GLY A 117 -5.41 7.31 1.26
CA GLY A 117 -4.43 6.35 1.75
C GLY A 117 -3.31 6.18 0.74
N PHE A 118 -2.07 6.30 1.19
CA PHE A 118 -0.86 6.02 0.42
C PHE A 118 -0.11 4.90 1.10
N MET A 119 0.08 3.76 0.42
CA MET A 119 0.77 2.60 0.97
C MET A 119 2.19 2.49 0.41
N PHE A 120 3.12 2.12 1.28
CA PHE A 120 4.52 1.92 0.96
C PHE A 120 4.99 0.57 1.50
N ASN A 121 5.00 -0.43 0.64
CA ASN A 121 5.55 -1.75 0.89
C ASN A 121 7.07 -1.67 1.05
N LYS A 122 7.66 -2.74 1.61
CA LYS A 122 9.10 -2.87 1.84
C LYS A 122 9.70 -1.73 2.69
N PHE A 123 8.90 -1.14 3.58
CA PHE A 123 9.39 -0.24 4.63
C PHE A 123 10.31 -1.00 5.59
N LEU A 124 9.92 -2.23 5.94
CA LEU A 124 10.81 -3.21 6.53
C LEU A 124 11.10 -4.32 5.52
N ILE A 125 12.35 -4.78 5.50
CA ILE A 125 12.82 -5.87 4.63
C ILE A 125 13.42 -6.99 5.47
N ASP A 126 13.23 -8.23 5.01
CA ASP A 126 13.83 -9.41 5.63
C ASP A 126 15.35 -9.40 5.37
N VAL A 127 16.15 -9.82 6.36
CA VAL A 127 17.61 -10.03 6.25
C VAL A 127 17.99 -11.50 6.30
#